data_AF-A0A3M2U6C6-F1
#
_entry.id   AF-A0A3M2U6C6-F1
#
_cell.length_a   1.000
_cell.length_b   1.000
_cell.length_c   1.000
_cell.angle_alpha   90.00
_cell.angle_beta   90.00
_cell.angle_gamma   90.00
#
_symmetry.space_group_name_H-M   'P 1'
#
loop_
_entity.id
_entity.type
_entity.pdbx_description
1 polymer ?
#
loop_
_entity_poly.entity_id
_entity_poly.type
_entity_poly.pdbx_seq_one_letter_code
_entity_poly.pdbx_strand_id
1 'polypeptide(L)'
;AAHAAAITPASLHKRLDSHDTPVELQQLSNAFNAMLDRIDDGYRRLMQFSADLAHEIRTPLNGILGFTHLLQKSELTPRQFDYLATIEKSADNLLSIIN
;
A
#
# COMPACT_ATOMS: atom_id res chain seq x y z
N ALA A 1 -15.39 -2.18 -27.98
CA ALA A 1 -15.90 -1.40 -26.83
C ALA A 1 -15.98 -2.21 -25.52
N ALA A 2 -16.60 -3.40 -25.51
CA ALA A 2 -16.80 -4.19 -24.28
C ALA A 2 -15.52 -4.64 -23.54
N HIS A 3 -14.39 -4.78 -24.22
CA HIS A 3 -13.13 -5.24 -23.61
C HIS A 3 -12.39 -4.16 -22.80
N ALA A 4 -12.51 -2.88 -23.16
CA ALA A 4 -11.83 -1.79 -22.46
C ALA A 4 -12.46 -1.49 -21.08
N ALA A 5 -13.76 -1.76 -20.93
CA ALA A 5 -14.50 -1.54 -19.67
C ALA A 5 -14.15 -2.55 -18.56
N ALA A 6 -13.43 -3.64 -18.88
CA ALA A 6 -13.06 -4.68 -17.93
C ALA A 6 -11.69 -4.43 -17.26
N ILE A 7 -11.01 -3.35 -17.59
CA ILE A 7 -9.68 -3.04 -17.07
C ILE A 7 -9.83 -2.29 -15.76
N THR A 8 -9.55 -2.99 -14.67
CA THR A 8 -9.45 -2.45 -13.31
C THR A 8 -7.99 -2.48 -12.85
N PRO A 9 -7.60 -1.80 -11.75
CA PRO A 9 -6.27 -1.97 -11.16
C PRO A 9 -5.90 -3.44 -10.88
N ALA A 10 -6.89 -4.29 -10.61
CA ALA A 10 -6.71 -5.73 -10.39
C ALA A 10 -6.63 -6.57 -11.69
N SER A 11 -6.95 -5.99 -12.84
CA SER A 11 -7.00 -6.67 -14.15
C SER A 11 -6.20 -5.93 -15.22
N LEU A 12 -5.21 -5.14 -14.80
CA LEU A 12 -4.29 -4.41 -15.67
C LEU A 12 -3.46 -5.31 -16.58
N HIS A 13 -3.35 -6.61 -16.30
CA HIS A 13 -2.63 -7.61 -17.10
C HIS A 13 -3.42 -8.07 -18.35
N LYS A 14 -4.73 -7.78 -18.43
CA LYS A 14 -5.53 -8.12 -19.60
C LYS A 14 -5.16 -7.17 -20.75
N ARG A 15 -4.65 -7.71 -21.85
CA ARG A 15 -4.29 -6.95 -23.06
C ARG A 15 -5.42 -6.99 -24.07
N LEU A 16 -5.48 -5.99 -24.93
CA LEU A 16 -6.34 -6.04 -26.11
C LEU A 16 -5.69 -6.96 -27.15
N ASP A 17 -6.42 -7.97 -27.61
CA ASP A 17 -5.94 -8.87 -28.67
C ASP A 17 -5.68 -8.10 -29.96
N SER A 18 -4.47 -8.26 -30.50
CA SER A 18 -4.02 -7.58 -31.72
C SER A 18 -3.92 -8.52 -32.93
N HIS A 19 -4.25 -9.81 -32.78
CA HIS A 19 -3.94 -10.81 -33.80
C HIS A 19 -4.86 -10.76 -35.04
N ASP A 20 -6.14 -10.42 -34.87
CA ASP A 20 -7.16 -10.34 -35.94
C ASP A 20 -7.71 -8.90 -36.16
N THR A 21 -7.02 -7.88 -35.65
CA THR A 21 -7.47 -6.49 -35.76
C THR A 21 -6.99 -5.86 -37.08
N PRO A 22 -7.83 -5.08 -37.79
CA PRO A 22 -7.38 -4.28 -38.93
C PRO A 22 -6.15 -3.42 -38.58
N VAL A 23 -5.25 -3.21 -39.54
CA VAL A 23 -3.96 -2.54 -39.34
C VAL A 23 -4.11 -1.13 -38.73
N GLU A 24 -5.21 -0.45 -39.07
CA GLU A 24 -5.57 0.88 -38.56
C GLU A 24 -5.88 0.84 -37.05
N LEU A 25 -6.48 -0.25 -36.57
CA LEU A 25 -6.79 -0.46 -35.14
C LEU A 25 -5.64 -1.10 -34.37
N GLN A 26 -4.69 -1.73 -35.07
CA GLN A 26 -3.53 -2.36 -34.44
C GLN A 26 -2.59 -1.33 -33.80
N GLN A 27 -2.41 -0.16 -34.44
CA GLN A 27 -1.63 0.95 -33.85
C GLN A 27 -2.26 1.46 -32.54
N LEU A 28 -3.59 1.62 -32.53
CA LEU A 28 -4.32 2.05 -31.34
C LEU A 28 -4.25 0.98 -30.22
N SER A 29 -4.41 -0.29 -30.57
CA SER A 29 -4.29 -1.41 -29.63
C SER A 29 -2.89 -1.45 -28.98
N ASN A 30 -1.85 -1.28 -29.78
CA ASN A 30 -0.46 -1.23 -29.30
C ASN A 30 -0.21 -0.03 -28.39
N ALA A 31 -0.69 1.16 -28.75
CA ALA A 31 -0.57 2.35 -27.91
C ALA A 31 -1.30 2.20 -26.58
N PHE A 32 -2.48 1.58 -26.59
CA PHE A 32 -3.26 1.31 -25.38
C PHE A 32 -2.57 0.27 -24.49
N ASN A 33 -2.09 -0.84 -25.05
CA ASN A 33 -1.33 -1.85 -24.31
C ASN A 33 -0.06 -1.24 -23.68
N ALA A 34 0.67 -0.37 -24.39
CA ALA A 34 1.82 0.34 -23.84
C ALA A 34 1.45 1.32 -22.70
N MET A 35 0.27 1.93 -22.76
CA MET A 35 -0.25 2.74 -21.64
C MET A 35 -0.58 1.87 -20.43
N LEU A 36 -1.18 0.70 -20.64
CA LEU A 36 -1.46 -0.26 -19.57
C LEU A 36 -0.17 -0.75 -18.89
N ASP A 37 0.87 -1.06 -19.67
CA ASP A 37 2.18 -1.45 -19.14
C ASP A 37 2.76 -0.35 -18.22
N ARG A 38 2.70 0.92 -18.64
CA ARG A 38 3.17 2.05 -17.83
C ARG A 38 2.39 2.22 -16.53
N ILE A 39 1.07 1.99 -16.56
CA ILE A 39 0.23 2.06 -15.37
C ILE A 39 0.55 0.89 -14.43
N ASP A 40 0.69 -0.32 -14.94
CA ASP A 40 1.07 -1.52 -14.17
C ASP A 40 2.42 -1.32 -13.48
N ASP A 41 3.42 -0.82 -14.21
CA ASP A 41 4.74 -0.49 -13.67
C ASP A 41 4.71 0.62 -12.61
N GLY A 42 3.86 1.63 -12.81
CA GLY A 42 3.63 2.68 -11.82
C GLY A 42 3.00 2.14 -10.55
N TYR A 43 1.96 1.31 -10.70
CA TYR A 43 1.23 0.72 -9.59
C TYR A 43 2.10 -0.24 -8.78
N ARG A 44 2.88 -1.11 -9.45
CA ARG A 44 3.85 -1.99 -8.79
C ARG A 44 4.87 -1.22 -7.95
N ARG A 45 5.42 -0.13 -8.48
CA ARG A 45 6.36 0.72 -7.73
C ARG A 45 5.71 1.38 -6.52
N LEU A 46 4.49 1.87 -6.67
CA LEU A 46 3.73 2.46 -5.55
C LEU A 46 3.45 1.42 -4.46
N MET A 47 3.03 0.21 -4.85
CA MET A 47 2.78 -0.88 -3.91
C MET A 47 4.04 -1.31 -3.17
N GLN A 48 5.17 -1.43 -3.89
CA GLN A 48 6.46 -1.73 -3.28
C GLN A 48 6.86 -0.64 -2.29
N PHE A 49 6.80 0.62 -2.69
CA PHE A 49 7.10 1.76 -1.82
C PHE A 49 6.21 1.79 -0.58
N SER A 50 4.90 1.53 -0.73
CA SER A 50 3.97 1.47 0.39
C SER A 50 4.30 0.32 1.35
N ALA A 51 4.71 -0.84 0.84
CA ALA A 51 5.14 -1.98 1.65
C ALA A 51 6.44 -1.66 2.40
N ASP A 52 7.40 -1.05 1.73
CA ASP A 52 8.67 -0.64 2.33
C ASP A 52 8.43 0.36 3.47
N LEU A 53 7.59 1.38 3.26
CA LEU A 53 7.19 2.31 4.32
C LEU A 53 6.50 1.61 5.49
N ALA A 54 5.61 0.65 5.22
CA ALA A 54 4.95 -0.12 6.27
C ALA A 54 5.96 -0.88 7.14
N HIS A 55 6.96 -1.50 6.53
CA HIS A 55 8.05 -2.18 7.23
C HIS A 55 8.94 -1.20 8.01
N GLU A 56 9.29 -0.07 7.41
CA GLU A 56 10.13 0.96 8.03
C GLU A 56 9.46 1.64 9.21
N ILE A 57 8.13 1.83 9.21
CA ILE A 57 7.38 2.39 10.33
C ILE A 57 7.16 1.36 11.45
N ARG A 58 6.94 0.08 11.10
CA ARG A 58 6.71 -0.99 12.08
C ARG A 58 7.87 -1.13 13.08
N THR A 59 9.11 -0.97 12.61
CA THR A 59 10.31 -1.10 13.44
C THR A 59 10.42 -0.06 14.57
N PRO A 60 10.44 1.26 14.30
CA PRO A 60 10.47 2.28 15.33
C PRO A 60 9.21 2.27 16.20
N LEU A 61 8.04 1.93 15.64
CA LEU A 61 6.80 1.83 16.40
C LEU A 61 6.84 0.70 17.44
N ASN A 62 7.35 -0.47 17.04
CA ASN A 62 7.61 -1.57 17.98
C ASN A 62 8.62 -1.18 19.06
N GLY A 63 9.62 -0.35 18.72
CA GLY A 63 10.54 0.23 19.71
C GLY A 63 9.82 1.11 20.73
N ILE A 64 8.97 2.03 20.27
CA ILE A 64 8.16 2.91 21.14
C ILE A 64 7.25 2.07 22.05
N LEU A 65 6.56 1.07 21.52
CA LEU A 65 5.73 0.15 22.31
C LEU A 65 6.56 -0.62 23.34
N GLY A 66 7.72 -1.16 22.95
CA GLY A 66 8.62 -1.86 23.85
C GLY A 66 9.08 -1.00 25.03
N PHE A 67 9.47 0.25 24.78
CA PHE A 67 9.83 1.18 25.86
C PHE A 67 8.62 1.60 26.70
N THR A 68 7.45 1.76 26.08
CA THR A 68 6.18 2.03 26.80
C THR A 68 5.87 0.89 27.78
N HIS A 69 5.97 -0.36 27.34
CA HIS A 69 5.79 -1.55 28.19
C HIS A 69 6.85 -1.67 29.29
N LEU A 70 8.09 -1.25 29.04
CA LEU A 70 9.12 -1.20 30.08
C LEU A 70 8.81 -0.12 31.13
N LEU A 71 8.38 1.07 30.72
CA LEU A 71 8.00 2.15 31.63
C LEU A 71 6.78 1.79 32.48
N GLN A 72 5.82 1.06 31.92
CA GLN A 72 4.66 0.54 32.67
C GLN A 72 5.04 -0.39 33.83
N LYS A 73 6.26 -0.96 33.83
CA LYS A 73 6.79 -1.80 34.93
C LYS A 73 7.49 -1.00 36.04
N SER A 74 7.55 0.33 35.92
CA SER A 74 8.18 1.23 36.91
C SER A 74 7.14 1.88 37.83
N GLU A 75 7.60 2.60 38.85
CA GLU A 75 6.71 3.41 39.68
C GLU A 75 6.21 4.62 38.87
N LEU A 76 4.91 4.64 38.61
CA LEU A 76 4.26 5.67 37.81
C LEU A 76 3.24 6.44 38.66
N THR A 77 3.21 7.74 38.45
CA THR A 77 2.08 8.57 38.90
C THR A 77 0.84 8.25 38.05
N PRO A 78 -0.39 8.48 38.56
CA PRO A 78 -1.62 8.27 37.78
C PRO A 78 -1.61 8.97 36.42
N ARG A 79 -1.07 10.20 36.37
CA ARG A 79 -0.98 10.98 35.13
C ARG A 79 -0.02 10.36 34.10
N GLN A 80 1.10 9.78 34.55
CA GLN A 80 2.03 9.09 33.65
C GLN A 80 1.41 7.81 33.10
N PHE A 81 0.63 7.10 33.91
CA PHE A 81 -0.12 5.93 33.44
C PHE A 81 -1.09 6.30 32.30
N ASP A 82 -1.86 7.39 32.46
CA ASP A 82 -2.78 7.88 31.42
C ASP A 82 -2.04 8.25 30.12
N TYR A 83 -0.85 8.85 30.23
CA TYR A 83 -0.03 9.16 29.06
C TYR A 83 0.46 7.92 28.33
N LEU A 84 0.98 6.91 29.06
CA LEU A 84 1.43 5.66 28.46
C LEU A 84 0.27 4.90 27.80
N ALA A 85 -0.91 4.87 28.43
CA ALA A 85 -2.11 4.28 27.84
C ALA A 85 -2.53 4.98 26.54
N THR A 86 -2.38 6.31 26.48
CA THR A 86 -2.67 7.09 25.26
C THR A 86 -1.65 6.79 24.15
N ILE A 87 -0.36 6.66 24.50
CA ILE A 87 0.70 6.28 23.55
C ILE A 87 0.44 4.89 22.98
N GLU A 88 0.14 3.91 23.83
CA GLU A 88 -0.16 2.53 23.43
C GLU A 88 -1.36 2.47 22.48
N LYS A 89 -2.48 3.10 22.85
CA LYS A 89 -3.67 3.18 21.99
C LYS A 89 -3.39 3.85 20.64
N SER A 90 -2.56 4.89 20.63
CA SER A 90 -2.18 5.59 19.39
C SER A 90 -1.30 4.72 18.50
N ALA A 91 -0.38 3.96 19.09
CA ALA A 91 0.47 3.02 18.38
C ALA A 91 -0.33 1.85 17.79
N ASP A 92 -1.30 1.30 18.54
CA ASP A 92 -2.20 0.24 18.05
C ASP A 92 -3.05 0.72 16.87
N ASN A 93 -3.59 1.94 16.95
CA ASN A 93 -4.32 2.55 15.84
C ASN A 93 -3.45 2.68 14.59
N LEU A 94 -2.18 3.07 14.76
CA LEU A 94 -1.26 3.23 13.64
C LEU A 94 -0.88 1.87 13.03
N LEU A 95 -0.66 0.84 13.84
CA LEU A 95 -0.44 -0.53 13.35
C LEU A 95 -1.65 -1.05 12.55
N SER A 96 -2.87 -0.73 12.98
CA SER A 96 -4.11 -1.10 12.27
C SER A 96 -4.23 -0.45 10.89
N ILE A 97 -3.71 0.77 10.71
CA ILE A 97 -3.72 1.47 9.42
C ILE A 97 -2.68 0.89 8.44
N ILE A 98 -1.58 0.38 8.98
CA ILE A 98 -0.42 -0.05 8.20
C ILE A 98 -0.49 -1.56 7.83
N ASN A 99 -1.29 -2.35 8.54
CA ASN A 99 -1.51 -3.78 8.28
C ASN A 99 -2.75 -4.00 7.39
#